data_AF-A0A9W7X7F6-F1
#
_entry.id   AF-A0A9W7X7F6-F1
#
_cell.length_a   1.000
_cell.length_b   1.000
_cell.length_c   1.000
_cell.angle_alpha   90.00
_cell.angle_beta   90.00
_cell.angle_gamma   90.00
#
_symmetry.space_group_name_H-M   'P 1'
#
loop_
_entity.id
_entity.type
_entity.pdbx_description
1 polymer ?
#
loop_
_entity_poly.entity_id
_entity_poly.type
_entity_poly.pdbx_seq_one_letter_code
_entity_poly.pdbx_strand_id
1 'polypeptide(L)'
;MEPSSAPGELGAMLRAASDFASYPGLHSDDAVRQFLEQCPLPMLLGALQSETDVPGMVETVTECLHKVFSSRYGASLLPNYGAFIQAGLLTDSKEIRKLACKAVCT
;
A
#
# COMPACT_ATOMS: atom_id res chain seq x y z
N MET A 1 33.58 -1.16 5.14
CA MET A 1 32.66 -0.70 4.08
C MET A 1 31.61 -1.78 4.00
N GLU A 2 30.53 -1.61 4.75
CA GLU A 2 29.43 -2.59 4.86
C GLU A 2 28.40 -2.24 3.78
N PRO A 3 28.19 -3.07 2.75
CA PRO A 3 27.05 -2.91 1.86
C PRO A 3 25.89 -3.77 2.35
N SER A 4 24.66 -3.33 2.05
CA SER A 4 23.42 -4.12 2.02
C SER A 4 22.49 -4.02 3.24
N SER A 5 21.91 -2.83 3.45
CA SER A 5 20.48 -2.77 3.84
C SER A 5 19.64 -3.30 2.66
N ALA A 6 18.64 -4.18 2.87
CA ALA A 6 17.37 -4.20 2.10
C ALA A 6 16.44 -5.46 2.21
N PRO A 7 16.83 -6.70 2.59
CA PRO A 7 15.84 -7.80 2.58
C PRO A 7 14.93 -7.83 3.81
N GLY A 8 15.42 -7.40 4.98
CA GLY A 8 14.65 -7.44 6.23
C GLY A 8 13.53 -6.40 6.30
N GLU A 9 13.77 -5.20 5.76
CA GLU A 9 12.82 -4.08 5.85
C GLU A 9 11.61 -4.29 4.94
N LEU A 10 11.84 -4.69 3.68
CA LEU A 10 10.76 -5.07 2.76
C LEU A 10 9.97 -6.27 3.32
N GLY A 11 10.65 -7.29 3.84
CA GLY A 11 9.99 -8.45 4.46
C GLY A 11 9.13 -8.07 5.67
N ALA A 12 9.62 -7.20 6.55
CA ALA A 12 8.87 -6.71 7.71
C ALA A 12 7.65 -5.88 7.29
N MET A 13 7.81 -4.99 6.31
CA MET A 13 6.71 -4.21 5.73
C MET A 13 5.65 -5.12 5.10
N LEU A 14 6.04 -6.11 4.30
CA LEU A 14 5.09 -7.06 3.69
C LEU A 14 4.35 -7.88 4.73
N ARG A 15 5.03 -8.29 5.80
CA ARG A 15 4.39 -8.98 6.93
C ARG A 15 3.34 -8.09 7.60
N ALA A 16 3.67 -6.83 7.90
CA ALA A 16 2.74 -5.88 8.50
C ALA A 16 1.55 -5.57 7.57
N ALA A 17 1.80 -5.38 6.27
CA ALA A 17 0.76 -5.17 5.27
C ALA A 17 -0.18 -6.37 5.16
N SER A 18 0.37 -7.58 5.16
CA SER A 18 -0.41 -8.82 5.14
C SER A 18 -1.28 -8.97 6.39
N ASP A 19 -0.75 -8.70 7.57
CA ASP A 19 -1.50 -8.78 8.83
C ASP A 19 -2.66 -7.77 8.83
N PHE A 20 -2.38 -6.53 8.42
CA PHE A 20 -3.38 -5.47 8.30
C PHE A 20 -4.47 -5.80 7.28
N ALA A 21 -4.09 -6.34 6.10
CA ALA A 21 -5.04 -6.73 5.05
C ALA A 21 -5.92 -7.93 5.46
N SER A 22 -5.39 -8.85 6.28
CA SER A 22 -6.09 -10.05 6.73
C SER A 22 -7.27 -9.76 7.67
N TYR A 23 -7.34 -8.54 8.22
CA TYR A 23 -8.44 -8.16 9.09
C TYR A 23 -9.78 -8.13 8.31
N PRO A 24 -10.80 -8.90 8.72
CA PRO A 24 -12.05 -9.03 7.97
C PRO A 24 -12.90 -7.75 7.99
N GLY A 25 -12.71 -6.87 8.98
CA GLY A 25 -13.46 -5.62 9.12
C GLY A 25 -12.84 -4.41 8.43
N LEU A 26 -13.44 -3.26 8.67
CA LEU A 26 -12.86 -1.94 8.39
C LEU A 26 -11.97 -1.53 9.56
N HIS A 27 -10.82 -0.93 9.24
CA HIS A 27 -9.96 -0.34 10.25
C HIS A 27 -10.48 1.06 10.62
N SER A 28 -10.50 1.35 11.92
CA SER A 28 -10.77 2.70 12.41
C SER A 28 -9.69 3.68 11.94
N ASP A 29 -10.02 4.96 11.85
CA ASP A 29 -9.07 6.01 11.47
C ASP A 29 -7.81 6.02 12.35
N ASP A 30 -7.96 5.72 13.66
CA ASP A 30 -6.85 5.62 14.61
C ASP A 30 -5.92 4.44 14.28
N ALA A 31 -6.48 3.25 14.04
CA ALA A 31 -5.71 2.08 13.65
C ALA A 31 -4.95 2.29 12.33
N VAL A 32 -5.56 3.00 11.37
CA VAL A 32 -4.91 3.37 10.11
C VAL A 32 -3.74 4.34 10.36
N ARG A 33 -3.91 5.33 11.26
CA ARG A 33 -2.80 6.23 11.64
C ARG A 33 -1.64 5.47 12.25
N GLN A 34 -1.91 4.64 13.25
CA GLN A 34 -0.88 3.84 13.93
C GLN A 34 -0.17 2.87 12.98
N PHE A 35 -0.91 2.31 12.02
CA PHE A 35 -0.33 1.49 10.95
C PHE A 35 0.59 2.33 10.06
N LEU A 36 0.15 3.51 9.61
CA LEU A 36 0.94 4.38 8.73
C LEU A 36 2.16 5.02 9.42
N GLU A 37 2.17 5.12 10.75
CA GLU A 37 3.38 5.49 11.51
C GLU A 37 4.47 4.41 11.42
N GLN A 38 4.08 3.13 11.30
CA GLN A 38 5.00 2.00 11.20
C GLN A 38 5.30 1.58 9.75
N CYS A 39 4.30 1.71 8.87
CA CYS A 39 4.36 1.41 7.44
C CYS A 39 3.88 2.63 6.66
N PRO A 40 4.77 3.61 6.41
CA PRO A 40 4.41 4.83 5.71
C PRO A 40 3.87 4.54 4.30
N LEU A 41 2.85 5.29 3.87
CA LEU A 41 2.31 5.19 2.50
C LEU A 41 3.41 5.24 1.41
N PRO A 42 4.39 6.16 1.45
CA PRO A 42 5.45 6.18 0.44
C PRO A 42 6.23 4.86 0.33
N MET A 43 6.40 4.14 1.44
CA MET A 43 7.09 2.85 1.47
C MET A 43 6.28 1.78 0.74
N LEU A 44 4.97 1.68 1.04
CA LEU A 44 4.05 0.74 0.38
C LEU A 44 3.93 1.04 -1.12
N LEU A 45 3.80 2.32 -1.48
CA LEU A 45 3.69 2.75 -2.88
C LEU A 45 5.00 2.51 -3.64
N GLY A 46 6.15 2.75 -3.00
CA GLY A 46 7.47 2.46 -3.54
C GLY A 46 7.67 0.97 -3.81
N ALA A 47 7.16 0.09 -2.95
CA ALA A 47 7.21 -1.36 -3.18
C ALA A 47 6.45 -1.77 -4.45
N LEU A 48 5.30 -1.13 -4.77
CA LEU A 48 4.56 -1.37 -6.00
C LEU A 48 5.25 -0.85 -7.26
N GLN A 49 6.14 0.14 -7.11
CA GLN A 49 6.94 0.69 -8.21
C GLN A 49 8.28 -0.05 -8.38
N SER A 50 8.68 -0.86 -7.39
CA SER A 50 9.92 -1.61 -7.44
C SER A 50 9.82 -2.78 -8.42
N GLU A 51 10.89 -3.06 -9.15
CA GLU A 51 11.02 -4.22 -10.04
C GLU A 51 11.31 -5.52 -9.25
N THR A 52 11.00 -5.52 -7.96
CA THR A 52 11.25 -6.65 -7.06
C THR A 52 10.22 -7.74 -7.31
N ASP A 53 10.68 -8.87 -7.85
CA ASP A 53 9.85 -10.06 -8.10
C ASP A 53 9.66 -10.87 -6.81
N VAL A 54 8.83 -10.35 -5.90
CA VAL A 54 8.38 -11.08 -4.71
C VAL A 54 6.97 -11.62 -4.98
N PRO A 55 6.77 -12.95 -4.92
CA PRO A 55 5.47 -13.55 -5.21
C PRO A 55 4.41 -13.04 -4.23
N GLY A 56 3.26 -12.60 -4.74
CA GLY A 56 2.15 -12.11 -3.93
C GLY A 56 2.35 -10.71 -3.32
N MET A 57 3.49 -10.05 -3.55
CA MET A 57 3.75 -8.70 -3.03
C MET A 57 2.70 -7.70 -3.51
N VAL A 58 2.47 -7.64 -4.83
CA VAL A 58 1.54 -6.69 -5.43
C VAL A 58 0.13 -6.88 -4.87
N GLU A 59 -0.34 -8.11 -4.76
CA GLU A 59 -1.64 -8.44 -4.18
C GLU A 59 -1.72 -7.99 -2.71
N THR A 60 -0.74 -8.37 -1.89
CA THR A 60 -0.68 -8.03 -0.46
C THR A 60 -0.71 -6.52 -0.24
N VAL A 61 0.13 -5.78 -0.97
CA VAL A 61 0.26 -4.34 -0.81
C VAL A 61 -0.98 -3.62 -1.35
N THR A 62 -1.56 -4.06 -2.46
CA THR A 62 -2.78 -3.44 -2.99
C THR A 62 -4.00 -3.68 -2.10
N GLU A 63 -4.17 -4.87 -1.53
CA GLU A 63 -5.25 -5.14 -0.57
C GLU A 63 -5.06 -4.34 0.74
N CYS A 64 -3.81 -4.22 1.22
CA CYS A 64 -3.49 -3.37 2.36
C CYS A 64 -3.85 -1.90 2.09
N LEU A 65 -3.41 -1.33 0.97
CA LEU A 65 -3.72 0.04 0.58
C LEU A 65 -5.22 0.26 0.39
N HIS A 66 -5.94 -0.71 -0.16
CA HIS A 66 -7.38 -0.66 -0.29
C HIS A 66 -8.06 -0.53 1.08
N LYS A 67 -7.62 -1.29 2.09
CA LYS A 67 -8.14 -1.19 3.47
C LYS A 67 -7.81 0.17 4.10
N VAL A 68 -6.60 0.68 3.88
CA VAL A 68 -6.20 2.02 4.34
C VAL A 68 -7.13 3.09 3.75
N PHE A 69 -7.29 3.12 2.43
CA PHE A 69 -8.10 4.13 1.73
C PHE A 69 -9.61 3.96 1.93
N SER A 70 -10.07 2.81 2.42
CA SER A 70 -11.47 2.61 2.82
C SER A 70 -11.85 3.34 4.11
N SER A 71 -10.87 3.82 4.88
CA SER A 71 -11.11 4.67 6.06
C SER A 71 -11.24 6.15 5.66
N ARG A 72 -11.90 6.95 6.51
CA ARG A 72 -12.04 8.40 6.26
C ARG A 72 -10.69 9.10 6.26
N TYR A 73 -9.82 8.72 7.19
CA TYR A 73 -8.46 9.24 7.27
C TYR A 73 -7.64 8.86 6.05
N GLY A 74 -7.61 7.59 5.66
CA GLY A 74 -6.88 7.15 4.46
C GLY A 74 -7.39 7.83 3.19
N ALA A 75 -8.71 7.92 3.01
CA ALA A 75 -9.31 8.63 1.87
C ALA A 75 -8.87 10.10 1.82
N SER A 76 -8.77 10.78 2.97
CA SER A 76 -8.30 12.18 3.03
C SER A 76 -6.86 12.37 2.55
N LEU A 77 -6.05 11.29 2.50
CA LEU A 77 -4.68 11.34 2.02
C LEU A 77 -4.56 11.21 0.49
N LEU A 78 -5.58 10.66 -0.18
CA LEU A 78 -5.58 10.40 -1.63
C LEU A 78 -5.20 11.63 -2.49
N PRO A 79 -5.66 12.86 -2.21
CA PRO A 79 -5.27 14.03 -3.00
C PRO A 79 -3.74 14.26 -3.07
N ASN A 80 -3.00 13.85 -2.05
CA ASN A 80 -1.53 13.98 -2.02
C ASN A 80 -0.82 12.98 -2.93
N TYR A 81 -1.53 11.94 -3.38
CA TYR A 81 -0.98 10.83 -4.18
C TYR A 81 -1.57 10.79 -5.60
N GLY A 82 -2.10 11.91 -6.11
CA GLY A 82 -2.72 11.98 -7.44
C GLY A 82 -1.84 11.43 -8.58
N ALA A 83 -0.52 11.71 -8.55
CA ALA A 83 0.42 11.19 -9.53
C ALA A 83 0.53 9.64 -9.48
N PHE A 84 0.52 9.07 -8.26
CA PHE A 84 0.53 7.61 -8.09
C PHE A 84 -0.78 6.99 -8.60
N ILE A 85 -1.93 7.60 -8.27
CA ILE A 85 -3.23 7.12 -8.73
C ILE A 85 -3.27 7.13 -10.26
N GLN A 86 -2.85 8.23 -10.90
CA GLN A 86 -2.79 8.32 -12.36
C GLN A 86 -1.88 7.26 -12.97
N ALA A 87 -0.67 7.06 -12.41
CA ALA A 87 0.23 6.01 -12.88
C ALA A 87 -0.39 4.60 -12.71
N GLY A 88 -1.08 4.36 -11.60
CA GLY A 88 -1.80 3.13 -11.33
C GLY A 88 -2.96 2.88 -12.31
N LEU A 89 -3.67 3.93 -12.77
CA LEU A 89 -4.71 3.78 -13.79
C LEU A 89 -4.14 3.35 -15.16
N LEU A 90 -2.88 3.73 -15.44
CA LEU A 90 -2.20 3.49 -16.71
C LEU A 90 -1.33 2.22 -16.72
N THR A 91 -1.18 1.54 -15.58
CA THR A 91 -0.32 0.34 -15.46
C THR A 91 -0.94 -0.90 -16.12
N ASP A 92 -0.09 -1.82 -16.56
CA ASP A 92 -0.52 -3.14 -17.06
C ASP A 92 -0.95 -4.09 -15.92
N SER A 93 -0.53 -3.83 -14.67
CA SER A 93 -0.93 -4.62 -13.52
C SER A 93 -2.42 -4.44 -13.20
N LYS A 94 -3.20 -5.51 -13.29
CA LYS A 94 -4.64 -5.50 -13.02
C LYS A 94 -4.96 -5.06 -11.59
N GLU A 95 -4.17 -5.51 -10.61
CA GLU A 95 -4.43 -5.23 -9.20
C GLU A 95 -4.11 -3.78 -8.82
N ILE A 96 -3.00 -3.23 -9.33
CA ILE A 96 -2.65 -1.82 -9.12
C ILE A 96 -3.71 -0.92 -9.79
N ARG A 97 -4.13 -1.27 -11.01
CA ARG A 97 -5.20 -0.55 -11.71
C ARG A 97 -6.54 -0.61 -10.99
N LYS A 98 -6.92 -1.77 -10.45
CA LYS A 98 -8.12 -1.94 -9.62
C LYS A 98 -8.09 -1.06 -8.37
N LEU A 99 -6.95 -1.02 -7.67
CA LEU A 99 -6.75 -0.14 -6.52
C LEU A 99 -6.92 1.34 -6.91
N ALA A 100 -6.28 1.76 -7.99
CA ALA A 100 -6.35 3.14 -8.47
C ALA A 100 -7.78 3.55 -8.87
N CYS A 101 -8.53 2.67 -9.55
CA CYS A 101 -9.94 2.90 -9.86
C CYS A 101 -10.79 3.10 -8.59
N LYS A 102 -10.58 2.28 -7.55
CA LYS A 102 -11.30 2.43 -6.28
C LYS A 102 -10.98 3.75 -5.59
N ALA A 103 -9.72 4.15 -5.60
CA ALA A 103 -9.27 5.41 -5.02
C ALA A 103 -9.93 6.64 -5.66
N VAL A 104 -10.23 6.60 -6.98
CA VAL A 104 -10.94 7.68 -7.67
C VAL A 104 -12.43 7.73 -7.32
N CYS A 105 -13.02 6.58 -6.96
CA CYS A 105 -14.44 6.46 -6.63
C CYS A 105 -14.75 6.61 -5.13
N THR A 106 -13.74 6.91 -4.30
CA THR A 106 -13.87 7.07 -2.83
C THR A 106 -14.15 8.53 -2.48
#